data_AF-A0A0E3BF73-F1
#
_entry.id   AF-A0A0E3BF73-F1
#
_cell.length_a   1.000
_cell.length_b   1.000
_cell.length_c   1.000
_cell.angle_alpha   90.00
_cell.angle_beta   90.00
_cell.angle_gamma   90.00
#
_symmetry.space_group_name_H-M   'P 1'
#
loop_
_entity.id
_entity.type
_entity.pdbx_description
1 polymer ?
#
loop_
_entity_poly.entity_id
_entity_poly.type
_entity_poly.pdbx_seq_one_letter_code
_entity_poly.pdbx_strand_id
1 'polypeptide(L)'
;MSTDSTSRFTKNVIPMDEVLTRTGLSRSMLYKLLRKDKFPHPTPMSNRAIGWFETDVESWLQASKAIRQANLVLPVVYMAGKMGAALDNENPGREFSCWRIFDVSRSKALGDLGIENSDTDVLIAPPEEMLFHGTRTRFMYSGPWKARNGSHGYMHGANSYSPSNPQSAAYRGALQGISRADVVVAYLEDLEAFGTLVEIGYARAGNKRVIVITAPALKKQRRDQDWDHGIWFAIRAADRHIELPDHPGSSQSDLWRSAHAHAASVISEWYPHSLTPPPSAAE
;
A
#
# COMPACT_ATOMS: atom_id res chain seq x y z
N MET A 1 -22.75 25.84 -30.57
CA MET A 1 -22.61 24.49 -31.15
C MET A 1 -21.43 23.84 -30.46
N SER A 2 -21.69 23.01 -29.45
CA SER A 2 -20.66 22.37 -28.65
C SER A 2 -20.21 21.09 -29.35
N THR A 3 -18.96 21.04 -29.80
CA THR A 3 -18.35 19.80 -30.27
C THR A 3 -18.00 18.95 -29.06
N ASP A 4 -18.83 17.94 -28.85
CA ASP A 4 -18.61 16.80 -27.98
C ASP A 4 -17.21 16.21 -28.27
N SER A 5 -16.30 16.31 -27.31
CA SER A 5 -14.96 15.74 -27.42
C SER A 5 -15.05 14.24 -27.19
N THR A 6 -15.49 13.51 -28.22
CA THR A 6 -15.42 12.06 -28.23
C THR A 6 -13.96 11.65 -28.08
N SER A 7 -13.61 11.12 -26.90
CA SER A 7 -12.30 10.54 -26.61
C SER A 7 -11.91 9.59 -27.75
N ARG A 8 -10.86 9.96 -28.51
CA ARG A 8 -10.22 9.06 -29.47
C ARG A 8 -9.47 7.98 -28.68
N PHE A 9 -10.17 6.93 -28.26
CA PHE A 9 -9.52 5.70 -27.85
C PHE A 9 -8.91 5.06 -29.09
N THR A 10 -7.67 5.42 -29.38
CA THR A 10 -6.87 4.74 -30.41
C THR A 10 -6.71 3.28 -29.99
N LYS A 11 -7.12 2.35 -30.86
CA LYS A 11 -6.99 0.90 -30.66
C LYS A 11 -5.51 0.50 -30.70
N ASN A 12 -4.80 0.75 -29.61
CA ASN A 12 -3.40 0.36 -29.46
C ASN A 12 -3.33 -1.11 -29.07
N VAL A 13 -2.39 -1.84 -29.68
CA VAL A 13 -2.06 -3.21 -29.33
C VAL A 13 -0.73 -3.21 -28.58
N ILE A 14 -0.74 -3.71 -27.35
CA ILE A 14 0.43 -3.76 -26.46
C ILE A 14 1.09 -5.15 -26.47
N PRO A 15 2.43 -5.23 -26.44
CA PRO A 15 3.15 -6.50 -26.44
C PRO A 15 3.03 -7.23 -25.09
N MET A 16 3.34 -8.53 -25.07
CA MET A 16 3.23 -9.37 -23.86
C MET A 16 3.98 -8.78 -22.66
N ASP A 17 5.20 -8.27 -22.84
CA ASP A 17 5.99 -7.75 -21.72
C ASP A 17 5.28 -6.57 -21.04
N GLU A 18 4.62 -5.69 -21.81
CA GLU A 18 3.81 -4.61 -21.26
C GLU A 18 2.56 -5.13 -20.57
N VAL A 19 1.89 -6.15 -21.12
CA VAL A 19 0.75 -6.80 -20.46
C VAL A 19 1.14 -7.37 -19.10
N LEU A 20 2.29 -8.04 -19.00
CA LEU A 20 2.80 -8.59 -17.75
C LEU A 20 3.12 -7.50 -16.74
N THR A 21 3.73 -6.40 -17.18
CA THR A 21 3.99 -5.23 -16.34
C THR A 21 2.70 -4.59 -15.84
N ARG A 22 1.72 -4.37 -16.71
CA ARG A 22 0.44 -3.73 -16.34
C ARG A 22 -0.44 -4.60 -15.44
N THR A 23 -0.40 -5.91 -15.64
CA THR A 23 -1.24 -6.85 -14.87
C THR A 23 -0.54 -7.44 -13.64
N GLY A 24 0.78 -7.29 -13.53
CA GLY A 24 1.60 -7.92 -12.49
C GLY A 24 1.65 -9.46 -12.57
N LEU A 25 1.15 -10.04 -13.66
CA LEU A 25 1.09 -11.49 -13.84
C LEU A 25 2.46 -12.04 -14.25
N SER A 26 2.79 -13.24 -13.79
CA SER A 26 3.86 -14.02 -14.40
C SER A 26 3.41 -14.59 -15.75
N ARG A 27 4.35 -14.86 -16.66
CA ARG A 27 4.06 -15.53 -17.95
C ARG A 27 3.28 -16.83 -17.77
N SER A 28 3.65 -17.64 -16.79
CA SER A 28 2.97 -18.91 -16.50
C SER A 28 1.52 -18.72 -16.05
N MET A 29 1.25 -17.67 -15.25
CA MET A 29 -0.09 -17.33 -14.81
C MET A 29 -0.94 -16.76 -15.94
N LEU A 30 -0.37 -15.90 -16.79
CA LEU A 30 -1.03 -15.41 -18.01
C LEU A 30 -1.50 -16.58 -18.88
N TYR A 31 -0.61 -17.52 -19.20
CA TYR A 31 -0.98 -18.72 -19.96
C TYR A 31 -2.03 -19.58 -19.26
N LYS A 32 -1.98 -19.68 -17.92
CA LYS A 32 -3.01 -20.40 -17.14
C LYS A 32 -4.37 -19.72 -17.23
N LEU A 33 -4.43 -18.40 -17.26
CA LEU A 33 -5.68 -17.65 -17.42
C LEU A 33 -6.22 -17.73 -18.85
N LEU A 34 -5.35 -17.67 -19.86
CA LEU A 34 -5.71 -17.90 -21.27
C LEU A 34 -6.34 -19.28 -21.46
N ARG A 35 -5.72 -20.35 -20.93
CA ARG A 35 -6.29 -21.71 -20.99
C ARG A 35 -7.64 -21.87 -20.29
N LYS A 36 -8.01 -20.93 -19.41
CA LYS A 36 -9.26 -20.95 -18.66
C LYS A 36 -10.28 -19.95 -19.19
N ASP A 37 -9.99 -19.29 -20.31
CA ASP A 37 -10.79 -18.19 -20.88
C ASP A 37 -11.05 -17.06 -19.87
N LYS A 38 -10.13 -16.85 -18.93
CA LYS A 38 -10.22 -15.84 -17.87
C LYS A 38 -9.36 -14.61 -18.12
N PHE A 39 -8.76 -14.48 -19.30
CA PHE A 39 -7.99 -13.31 -19.72
C PHE A 39 -8.27 -13.04 -21.21
N PRO A 40 -8.23 -11.78 -21.68
CA PRO A 40 -8.42 -11.49 -23.09
C PRO A 40 -7.44 -12.26 -23.98
N HIS A 41 -7.92 -12.75 -25.11
CA HIS A 41 -7.07 -13.49 -26.03
C HIS A 41 -6.12 -12.54 -26.78
N PRO A 42 -4.86 -12.95 -26.99
CA PRO A 42 -3.94 -12.17 -27.79
C PRO A 42 -4.41 -12.08 -29.25
N THR A 43 -4.19 -10.93 -29.86
CA THR A 43 -4.34 -10.69 -31.30
C THR A 43 -2.97 -10.75 -31.99
N PRO A 44 -2.86 -11.36 -33.18
CA PRO A 44 -1.63 -11.34 -33.96
C PRO A 44 -1.25 -9.90 -34.35
N MET A 45 -0.01 -9.50 -34.07
CA MET A 45 0.57 -8.24 -34.55
C MET A 45 1.42 -8.46 -35.82
N SER A 46 2.02 -9.64 -35.93
CA SER A 46 2.77 -10.12 -37.11
C SER A 46 2.90 -11.64 -37.08
N ASN A 47 3.57 -12.24 -38.08
CA ASN A 47 3.84 -13.69 -38.13
C ASN A 47 4.63 -14.24 -36.92
N ARG A 48 5.31 -13.39 -36.13
CA ARG A 48 6.11 -13.82 -34.97
C ARG A 48 5.76 -13.11 -33.67
N ALA A 49 4.80 -12.18 -33.69
CA ALA A 49 4.47 -11.36 -32.53
C ALA A 49 2.97 -11.35 -32.28
N ILE A 50 2.63 -11.49 -31.00
CA ILE A 50 1.27 -11.39 -30.48
C ILE A 50 1.20 -10.24 -29.49
N GLY A 51 0.03 -9.60 -29.40
CA GLY A 51 -0.23 -8.53 -28.46
C GLY A 51 -1.68 -8.51 -28.03
N TRP A 52 -2.05 -7.57 -27.17
CA TRP A 52 -3.40 -7.42 -26.67
C TRP A 52 -3.91 -6.03 -26.96
N PHE A 53 -5.19 -5.89 -27.28
CA PHE A 53 -5.79 -4.56 -27.30
C PHE A 53 -5.70 -3.96 -25.89
N GLU A 54 -5.16 -2.76 -25.81
CA GLU A 54 -5.01 -2.02 -24.57
C GLU A 54 -6.35 -1.89 -23.83
N THR A 55 -7.43 -1.66 -24.58
CA THR A 55 -8.79 -1.56 -24.05
C THR A 55 -9.28 -2.85 -23.39
N ASP A 56 -8.89 -4.01 -23.90
CA ASP A 56 -9.34 -5.30 -23.38
C ASP A 56 -8.61 -5.64 -22.08
N VAL A 57 -7.31 -5.31 -22.02
CA VAL A 57 -6.51 -5.45 -20.79
C VAL A 57 -7.02 -4.50 -19.72
N GLU A 58 -7.30 -3.25 -20.07
CA GLU A 58 -7.88 -2.27 -19.13
C GLU A 58 -9.27 -2.71 -18.66
N SER A 59 -10.14 -3.15 -19.56
CA SER A 59 -11.48 -3.65 -19.22
C SER A 59 -11.39 -4.88 -18.31
N TRP A 60 -10.44 -5.79 -18.55
CA TRP A 60 -10.20 -6.94 -17.70
C TRP A 60 -9.72 -6.55 -16.30
N LEU A 61 -8.84 -5.56 -16.19
CA LEU A 61 -8.38 -5.01 -14.92
C LEU A 61 -9.53 -4.36 -14.14
N GLN A 62 -10.36 -3.55 -14.82
CA GLN A 62 -11.53 -2.92 -14.21
C GLN A 62 -12.59 -3.96 -13.81
N ALA A 63 -12.83 -4.99 -14.63
CA ALA A 63 -13.73 -6.09 -14.28
C ALA A 63 -13.19 -6.91 -13.10
N SER A 64 -11.90 -7.21 -13.06
CA SER A 64 -11.26 -7.88 -11.92
C SER A 64 -11.38 -7.04 -10.64
N LYS A 65 -11.22 -5.72 -10.76
CA LYS A 65 -11.42 -4.75 -9.67
C LYS A 65 -12.88 -4.70 -9.23
N ALA A 66 -13.84 -4.67 -10.16
CA ALA A 66 -15.26 -4.67 -9.86
C ALA A 66 -15.74 -5.99 -9.24
N ILE A 67 -15.24 -7.14 -9.71
CA ILE A 67 -15.51 -8.46 -9.13
C ILE A 67 -14.90 -8.57 -7.72
N ARG A 68 -13.70 -8.01 -7.50
CA ARG A 68 -13.10 -7.89 -6.16
C ARG A 68 -13.88 -6.94 -5.25
N GLN A 69 -14.47 -5.88 -5.81
CA GLN A 69 -15.32 -4.95 -5.06
C GLN A 69 -16.72 -5.53 -4.77
N ALA A 70 -17.24 -6.41 -5.64
CA ALA A 70 -18.53 -7.07 -5.50
C ALA A 70 -18.45 -8.32 -4.60
N ASN A 71 -17.34 -9.04 -4.61
CA ASN A 71 -17.01 -10.06 -3.62
C ASN A 71 -16.40 -9.36 -2.41
N LEU A 72 -17.22 -9.02 -1.42
CA LEU A 72 -16.87 -8.38 -0.13
C LEU A 72 -15.54 -8.89 0.46
N VAL A 73 -14.44 -8.30 0.02
CA VAL A 73 -13.12 -8.42 0.65
C VAL A 73 -12.72 -7.00 0.96
N LEU A 74 -12.51 -6.73 2.25
CA LEU A 74 -12.04 -5.44 2.73
C LEU A 74 -10.78 -5.00 1.95
N PRO A 75 -10.58 -3.69 1.72
CA PRO A 75 -9.41 -3.23 0.98
C PRO A 75 -8.13 -3.67 1.68
N VAL A 76 -7.15 -4.15 0.91
CA VAL A 76 -5.83 -4.48 1.43
C VAL A 76 -5.01 -3.20 1.54
N VAL A 77 -4.63 -2.83 2.75
CA VAL A 77 -3.92 -1.59 3.05
C VAL A 77 -2.51 -1.90 3.54
N TYR A 78 -1.53 -1.20 2.95
CA TYR A 78 -0.15 -1.15 3.40
C TYR A 78 0.14 0.22 4.04
N MET A 79 0.78 0.24 5.21
CA MET A 79 1.00 1.45 6.03
C MET A 79 2.45 1.90 5.98
N ALA A 80 2.83 2.70 5.00
CA ALA A 80 4.19 3.22 4.85
C ALA A 80 4.50 4.34 5.88
N GLY A 81 5.77 4.46 6.29
CA GLY A 81 6.21 5.52 7.21
C GLY A 81 6.54 5.10 8.63
N LYS A 82 7.01 6.08 9.41
CA LYS A 82 7.40 5.92 10.80
C LYS A 82 6.15 6.10 11.68
N MET A 83 5.71 5.01 12.32
CA MET A 83 4.41 4.95 13.03
C MET A 83 4.59 4.93 14.56
N GLY A 84 5.27 5.94 15.14
CA GLY A 84 5.45 6.12 16.60
C GLY A 84 6.91 6.02 17.11
N ALA A 85 7.15 6.23 18.41
CA ALA A 85 8.48 6.15 19.04
C ALA A 85 8.94 4.71 19.33
N ALA A 86 10.18 4.52 19.80
CA ALA A 86 10.73 3.19 20.13
C ALA A 86 10.14 2.61 21.44
N LEU A 87 9.91 3.46 22.44
CA LEU A 87 9.47 3.08 23.79
C LEU A 87 7.99 2.68 23.87
N ASP A 88 7.15 3.20 22.98
CA ASP A 88 5.72 2.88 22.96
C ASP A 88 5.42 1.45 22.44
N ASN A 89 6.45 0.73 21.97
CA ASN A 89 6.32 -0.60 21.34
C ASN A 89 6.33 -1.78 22.32
N GLU A 90 6.52 -1.54 23.63
CA GLU A 90 6.71 -2.61 24.62
C GLU A 90 5.44 -3.00 25.38
N ASN A 91 4.31 -2.32 25.18
CA ASN A 91 3.16 -2.46 26.09
C ASN A 91 2.06 -3.42 25.56
N PRO A 92 2.01 -4.70 25.97
CA PRO A 92 1.24 -5.76 25.30
C PRO A 92 -0.25 -5.82 25.70
N GLY A 93 -0.81 -4.75 26.28
CA GLY A 93 -2.13 -4.77 26.93
C GLY A 93 -3.14 -3.75 26.40
N ARG A 94 -2.86 -3.02 25.32
CA ARG A 94 -3.82 -2.07 24.74
C ARG A 94 -4.62 -2.73 23.62
N GLU A 95 -5.92 -2.80 23.85
CA GLU A 95 -6.95 -3.52 23.11
C GLU A 95 -7.20 -2.92 21.71
N PHE A 96 -6.24 -3.16 20.80
CA PHE A 96 -6.23 -2.77 19.38
C PHE A 96 -5.83 -1.33 19.05
N SER A 97 -4.71 -1.18 18.35
CA SER A 97 -4.55 -0.25 17.23
C SER A 97 -3.17 -0.38 16.62
N CYS A 98 -3.14 -0.31 15.30
CA CYS A 98 -2.09 -0.12 14.28
C CYS A 98 -0.73 0.55 14.63
N TRP A 99 -0.34 0.73 15.89
CA TRP A 99 1.00 1.12 16.31
C TRP A 99 2.04 0.18 15.68
N ARG A 100 3.14 0.76 15.15
CA ARG A 100 4.30 0.09 14.50
C ARG A 100 4.23 -1.44 14.57
N ILE A 101 3.80 -2.01 13.46
CA ILE A 101 3.07 -3.26 13.47
C ILE A 101 3.93 -4.48 13.83
N PHE A 102 3.26 -5.32 14.64
CA PHE A 102 3.47 -6.73 14.94
C PHE A 102 4.70 -7.37 14.30
N ASP A 103 5.61 -7.75 15.18
CA ASP A 103 6.44 -8.94 15.00
C ASP A 103 5.58 -10.03 14.36
N VAL A 104 6.07 -10.60 13.25
CA VAL A 104 5.38 -11.64 12.49
C VAL A 104 5.00 -12.82 13.40
N SER A 105 5.77 -13.05 14.47
CA SER A 105 5.47 -14.03 15.53
C SER A 105 4.13 -13.80 16.24
N ARG A 106 3.56 -12.59 16.16
CA ARG A 106 2.28 -12.22 16.77
C ARG A 106 1.10 -12.25 15.79
N SER A 107 1.34 -12.59 14.52
CA SER A 107 0.25 -12.76 13.55
C SER A 107 -0.58 -13.97 13.91
N LYS A 108 -1.90 -13.77 14.09
CA LYS A 108 -2.83 -14.89 14.33
C LYS A 108 -3.01 -15.78 13.10
N ALA A 109 -2.70 -15.25 11.91
CA ALA A 109 -2.86 -15.96 10.63
C ALA A 109 -1.80 -17.03 10.38
N LEU A 110 -0.67 -16.99 11.09
CA LEU A 110 0.44 -17.95 10.92
C LEU A 110 0.37 -19.16 11.89
N GLY A 111 -0.47 -19.13 12.93
CA GLY A 111 -0.61 -20.22 13.91
C GLY A 111 0.70 -20.59 14.64
N ASP A 112 0.73 -21.74 15.32
CA ASP A 112 1.93 -22.35 15.95
C ASP A 112 2.86 -23.01 14.89
N LEU A 113 3.00 -22.40 13.71
CA LEU A 113 3.98 -22.88 12.74
C LEU A 113 5.36 -22.60 13.33
N GLY A 114 5.99 -23.65 13.85
CA GLY A 114 7.38 -23.64 14.33
C GLY A 114 8.25 -22.93 13.31
N ILE A 115 8.68 -21.72 13.66
CA ILE A 115 9.45 -20.83 12.79
C ILE A 115 10.83 -21.49 12.60
N GLU A 116 11.06 -22.14 11.46
CA GLU A 116 12.40 -22.57 11.11
C GLU A 116 13.30 -21.34 10.93
N ASN A 117 14.42 -21.35 11.65
CA ASN A 117 15.32 -20.24 11.88
C ASN A 117 16.14 -19.90 10.62
N SER A 118 15.60 -19.03 9.77
CA SER A 118 16.34 -18.34 8.71
C SER A 118 16.17 -16.84 8.94
N ASP A 119 17.23 -16.17 9.42
CA ASP A 119 17.28 -14.70 9.57
C ASP A 119 17.17 -13.94 8.22
N THR A 120 17.06 -14.70 7.11
CA THR A 120 17.08 -14.20 5.73
C THR A 120 15.72 -14.23 5.02
N ASP A 121 14.72 -14.91 5.60
CA ASP A 121 13.38 -15.00 5.02
C ASP A 121 12.41 -14.06 5.72
N VAL A 122 11.92 -13.09 4.95
CA VAL A 122 10.84 -12.21 5.42
C VAL A 122 9.56 -13.03 5.40
N LEU A 123 9.12 -13.47 6.57
CA LEU A 123 7.79 -14.02 6.71
C LEU A 123 6.79 -12.87 6.54
N ILE A 124 6.17 -12.76 5.37
CA ILE A 124 5.00 -11.89 5.18
C ILE A 124 3.78 -12.69 5.58
N ALA A 125 3.17 -12.31 6.70
CA ALA A 125 1.92 -12.92 7.12
C ALA A 125 0.81 -12.70 6.06
N PRO A 126 -0.15 -13.63 5.93
CA PRO A 126 -1.38 -13.36 5.20
C PRO A 126 -2.04 -12.08 5.70
N PRO A 127 -2.73 -11.31 4.83
CA PRO A 127 -3.40 -10.10 5.29
C PRO A 127 -4.41 -10.41 6.40
N GLU A 128 -4.42 -9.57 7.44
CA GLU A 128 -5.28 -9.73 8.62
C GLU A 128 -6.31 -8.60 8.69
N GLU A 129 -7.56 -8.92 9.05
CA GLU A 129 -8.60 -7.91 9.22
C GLU A 129 -8.30 -7.01 10.44
N MET A 130 -8.34 -5.70 10.22
CA MET A 130 -8.05 -4.68 11.22
C MET A 130 -9.08 -3.55 11.18
N LEU A 131 -9.15 -2.80 12.28
CA LEU A 131 -9.89 -1.54 12.39
C LEU A 131 -8.91 -0.36 12.47
N PHE A 132 -9.21 0.70 11.75
CA PHE A 132 -8.50 1.97 11.97
C PHE A 132 -8.80 2.49 13.38
N HIS A 133 -7.76 2.93 14.07
CA HIS A 133 -7.85 3.34 15.48
C HIS A 133 -8.97 4.38 15.71
N GLY A 134 -9.85 4.10 16.68
CA GLY A 134 -10.94 5.01 17.05
C GLY A 134 -12.03 5.16 15.98
N THR A 135 -12.08 4.28 14.98
CA THR A 135 -13.06 4.34 13.89
C THR A 135 -13.80 3.02 13.69
N ARG A 136 -14.79 3.01 12.78
CA ARG A 136 -15.52 1.83 12.32
C ARG A 136 -15.05 1.32 10.95
N THR A 137 -13.93 1.83 10.44
CA THR A 137 -13.44 1.46 9.11
C THR A 137 -12.53 0.25 9.21
N ARG A 138 -12.93 -0.84 8.54
CA ARG A 138 -12.20 -2.10 8.50
C ARG A 138 -11.34 -2.23 7.25
N PHE A 139 -10.24 -2.95 7.34
CA PHE A 139 -9.35 -3.20 6.21
C PHE A 139 -8.54 -4.49 6.41
N MET A 140 -8.00 -5.05 5.33
CA MET A 140 -7.02 -6.13 5.41
C MET A 140 -5.62 -5.53 5.47
N TYR A 141 -4.88 -5.76 6.53
CA TYR A 141 -3.53 -5.21 6.69
C TYR A 141 -2.48 -6.09 6.01
N SER A 142 -1.58 -5.50 5.20
CA SER A 142 -0.56 -6.27 4.45
C SER A 142 0.89 -5.91 4.77
N GLY A 143 1.14 -5.07 5.76
CA GLY A 143 2.48 -4.64 6.14
C GLY A 143 2.58 -3.11 6.26
N PRO A 144 3.74 -2.59 6.69
CA PRO A 144 5.02 -3.25 6.86
C PRO A 144 5.13 -4.31 7.97
N TRP A 145 5.98 -5.32 7.75
CA TRP A 145 6.31 -6.36 8.75
C TRP A 145 7.71 -6.16 9.31
N LYS A 146 7.89 -6.29 10.63
CA LYS A 146 9.20 -6.22 11.28
C LYS A 146 10.02 -7.48 10.96
N ALA A 147 11.23 -7.32 10.43
CA ALA A 147 12.19 -8.42 10.35
C ALA A 147 12.64 -8.83 11.76
N ARG A 148 12.86 -10.12 12.00
CA ARG A 148 13.40 -10.62 13.28
C ARG A 148 14.71 -9.90 13.58
N ASN A 149 14.83 -9.31 14.77
CA ASN A 149 15.97 -8.46 15.21
C ASN A 149 16.20 -7.15 14.42
N GLY A 150 15.36 -6.82 13.43
CA GLY A 150 15.44 -5.56 12.68
C GLY A 150 14.63 -4.44 13.32
N SER A 151 15.18 -3.23 13.40
CA SER A 151 14.40 -2.03 13.69
C SER A 151 13.61 -1.63 12.44
N HIS A 152 12.29 -1.85 12.45
CA HIS A 152 11.43 -1.41 11.35
C HIS A 152 11.35 0.13 11.34
N GLY A 153 11.58 0.74 10.18
CA GLY A 153 11.63 2.19 10.03
C GLY A 153 13.03 2.79 9.98
N TYR A 154 14.09 1.99 9.77
CA TYR A 154 15.41 2.48 9.34
C TYR A 154 15.62 2.24 7.84
N MET A 155 14.68 2.67 7.01
CA MET A 155 14.96 2.89 5.58
C MET A 155 15.36 4.36 5.35
N HIS A 156 16.19 4.93 6.24
CA HIS A 156 16.59 6.34 6.22
C HIS A 156 18.03 6.54 5.69
N GLY A 157 18.54 5.65 4.83
CA GLY A 157 19.89 5.81 4.28
C GLY A 157 20.06 5.19 2.90
N ALA A 158 20.78 5.90 2.01
CA ALA A 158 21.10 5.48 0.66
C ALA A 158 22.13 4.32 0.58
N ASN A 159 22.67 3.85 1.72
CA ASN A 159 23.91 3.06 1.78
C ASN A 159 23.73 1.59 2.20
N SER A 160 22.61 0.94 1.90
CA SER A 160 22.29 -0.38 2.45
C SER A 160 21.97 -1.48 1.42
N TYR A 161 22.58 -1.44 0.25
CA TYR A 161 22.51 -2.56 -0.71
C TYR A 161 23.56 -3.63 -0.38
N SER A 162 23.24 -4.52 0.57
CA SER A 162 23.92 -5.81 0.70
C SER A 162 22.89 -6.95 0.74
N PRO A 163 22.97 -7.98 -0.14
CA PRO A 163 22.02 -9.10 -0.21
C PRO A 163 21.88 -9.91 1.08
N SER A 164 22.85 -9.79 2.02
CA SER A 164 22.91 -10.54 3.27
C SER A 164 22.46 -9.74 4.51
N ASN A 165 22.02 -8.49 4.35
CA ASN A 165 21.64 -7.64 5.48
C ASN A 165 20.12 -7.78 5.80
N PRO A 166 19.71 -7.88 7.09
CA PRO A 166 18.31 -7.76 7.53
C PRO A 166 17.51 -6.59 6.91
N GLN A 167 18.18 -5.49 6.55
CA GLN A 167 17.56 -4.36 5.83
C GLN A 167 17.10 -4.73 4.41
N SER A 168 17.82 -5.61 3.71
CA SER A 168 17.42 -6.13 2.39
C SER A 168 16.21 -7.05 2.48
N ALA A 169 16.07 -7.77 3.60
CA ALA A 169 14.90 -8.55 3.90
C ALA A 169 13.71 -7.60 4.12
N ALA A 170 13.79 -6.66 5.07
CA ALA A 170 12.71 -5.68 5.30
C ALA A 170 12.25 -4.96 4.02
N TYR A 171 13.19 -4.58 3.14
CA TYR A 171 12.90 -4.01 1.83
C TYR A 171 12.11 -4.96 0.91
N ARG A 172 12.55 -6.21 0.73
CA ARG A 172 11.80 -7.22 -0.04
C ARG A 172 10.40 -7.44 0.55
N GLY A 173 10.30 -7.43 1.88
CA GLY A 173 9.07 -7.45 2.65
C GLY A 173 8.10 -6.34 2.28
N ALA A 174 8.60 -5.10 2.30
CA ALA A 174 7.86 -3.91 1.93
C ALA A 174 7.33 -3.99 0.50
N LEU A 175 8.19 -4.32 -0.48
CA LEU A 175 7.79 -4.44 -1.88
C LEU A 175 6.71 -5.49 -2.11
N GLN A 176 6.84 -6.66 -1.47
CA GLN A 176 5.86 -7.72 -1.61
C GLN A 176 4.55 -7.37 -0.90
N GLY A 177 4.60 -6.71 0.27
CA GLY A 177 3.41 -6.16 0.93
C GLY A 177 2.67 -5.14 0.06
N ILE A 178 3.39 -4.18 -0.51
CA ILE A 178 2.82 -3.16 -1.41
C ILE A 178 2.25 -3.80 -2.67
N SER A 179 2.92 -4.81 -3.24
CA SER A 179 2.44 -5.50 -4.44
C SER A 179 1.06 -6.13 -4.25
N ARG A 180 0.76 -6.60 -3.02
CA ARG A 180 -0.52 -7.22 -2.63
C ARG A 180 -1.58 -6.21 -2.20
N ALA A 181 -1.17 -4.99 -1.85
CA ALA A 181 -2.07 -3.94 -1.40
C ALA A 181 -2.96 -3.41 -2.53
N ASP A 182 -4.15 -2.95 -2.15
CA ASP A 182 -5.03 -2.11 -2.96
C ASP A 182 -4.71 -0.62 -2.73
N VAL A 183 -4.37 -0.27 -1.47
CA VAL A 183 -4.08 1.09 -1.02
C VAL A 183 -2.79 1.14 -0.21
N VAL A 184 -1.97 2.15 -0.45
CA VAL A 184 -0.83 2.52 0.40
C VAL A 184 -1.17 3.81 1.15
N VAL A 185 -1.12 3.75 2.47
CA VAL A 185 -1.24 4.93 3.34
C VAL A 185 0.15 5.24 3.86
N ALA A 186 0.68 6.40 3.50
CA ALA A 186 1.99 6.87 3.93
C ALA A 186 1.86 8.03 4.91
N TYR A 187 2.47 7.89 6.09
CA TYR A 187 2.58 8.97 7.06
C TYR A 187 4.01 9.51 7.09
N LEU A 188 4.17 10.80 6.77
CA LEU A 188 5.45 11.50 6.70
C LEU A 188 5.55 12.50 7.86
N GLU A 189 6.50 12.26 8.76
CA GLU A 189 6.75 13.12 9.93
C GLU A 189 8.15 13.75 9.95
N ASP A 190 9.03 13.34 9.03
CA ASP A 190 10.43 13.78 8.93
C ASP A 190 10.84 13.96 7.45
N LEU A 191 11.73 14.93 7.18
CA LEU A 191 12.30 15.21 5.86
C LEU A 191 13.19 14.07 5.35
N GLU A 192 13.75 13.26 6.25
CA GLU A 192 14.63 12.15 5.89
C GLU A 192 13.88 10.85 5.53
N ALA A 193 12.57 10.88 5.28
CA ALA A 193 11.72 9.72 5.02
C ALA A 193 11.96 8.98 3.68
N PHE A 194 13.22 8.86 3.23
CA PHE A 194 13.64 8.30 1.94
C PHE A 194 13.03 6.93 1.63
N GLY A 195 13.01 6.02 2.61
CA GLY A 195 12.39 4.70 2.44
C GLY A 195 10.90 4.76 2.13
N THR A 196 10.18 5.65 2.80
CA THR A 196 8.75 5.87 2.55
C THR A 196 8.52 6.52 1.20
N LEU A 197 9.43 7.39 0.73
CA LEU A 197 9.37 7.91 -0.64
C LEU A 197 9.51 6.79 -1.68
N VAL A 198 10.41 5.82 -1.45
CA VAL A 198 10.56 4.64 -2.32
C VAL A 198 9.30 3.79 -2.31
N GLU A 199 8.72 3.53 -1.15
CA GLU A 199 7.46 2.79 -1.00
C GLU A 199 6.31 3.46 -1.77
N ILE A 200 6.19 4.79 -1.66
CA ILE A 200 5.21 5.60 -2.40
C ILE A 200 5.44 5.49 -3.91
N GLY A 201 6.69 5.63 -4.36
CA GLY A 201 7.03 5.52 -5.78
C GLY A 201 6.71 4.15 -6.36
N TYR A 202 7.04 3.09 -5.62
CA TYR A 202 6.72 1.72 -6.02
C TYR A 202 5.21 1.47 -6.05
N ALA A 203 4.47 1.98 -5.05
CA ALA A 203 3.02 1.92 -5.02
C ALA A 203 2.41 2.61 -6.24
N ARG A 204 2.89 3.81 -6.58
CA ARG A 204 2.40 4.56 -7.74
C ARG A 204 2.70 3.85 -9.05
N ALA A 205 3.91 3.32 -9.22
CA ALA A 205 4.31 2.54 -10.39
C ALA A 205 3.47 1.25 -10.52
N GLY A 206 3.08 0.64 -9.41
CA GLY A 206 2.19 -0.52 -9.36
C GLY A 206 0.69 -0.20 -9.46
N ASN A 207 0.32 1.02 -9.86
CA ASN A 207 -1.07 1.50 -9.95
C ASN A 207 -1.89 1.30 -8.65
N LYS A 208 -1.23 1.40 -7.50
CA LYS A 208 -1.90 1.38 -6.20
C LYS A 208 -2.46 2.75 -5.90
N ARG A 209 -3.58 2.80 -5.16
CA ARG A 209 -4.04 4.08 -4.62
C ARG A 209 -3.12 4.53 -3.50
N VAL A 210 -2.74 5.80 -3.49
CA VAL A 210 -1.79 6.34 -2.50
C VAL A 210 -2.45 7.46 -1.71
N ILE A 211 -2.45 7.32 -0.39
CA ILE A 211 -2.81 8.37 0.56
C ILE A 211 -1.52 8.84 1.22
N VAL A 212 -1.20 10.12 1.12
CA VAL A 212 -0.06 10.72 1.84
C VAL A 212 -0.60 11.65 2.92
N ILE A 213 -0.13 11.45 4.14
CA ILE A 213 -0.47 12.28 5.29
C ILE A 213 0.82 12.90 5.82
N THR A 214 0.89 14.22 5.89
CA THR A 214 2.08 14.94 6.35
C THR A 214 1.86 15.58 7.72
N ALA A 215 2.79 15.35 8.64
CA ALA A 215 2.77 15.97 9.96
C ALA A 215 3.03 17.49 9.88
N PRO A 216 2.54 18.27 10.86
CA PRO A 216 2.72 19.73 10.86
C PRO A 216 4.19 20.17 10.96
N ALA A 217 5.04 19.34 11.57
CA ALA A 217 6.47 19.59 11.72
C ALA A 217 7.18 19.83 10.37
N LEU A 218 6.77 19.08 9.33
CA LEU A 218 7.34 19.22 7.99
C LEU A 218 7.11 20.63 7.43
N LYS A 219 5.95 21.24 7.68
CA LYS A 219 5.62 22.60 7.22
C LYS A 219 6.51 23.66 7.85
N LYS A 220 6.90 23.50 9.12
CA LYS A 220 7.80 24.44 9.81
C LYS A 220 9.20 24.43 9.22
N GLN A 221 9.62 23.28 8.69
CA GLN A 221 10.95 23.05 8.12
C GLN A 221 11.06 23.36 6.61
N ARG A 222 9.94 23.54 5.90
CA ARG A 222 9.87 23.88 4.45
C ARG A 222 10.43 25.25 4.04
N ARG A 223 10.91 26.08 4.96
CA ARG A 223 11.15 27.50 4.66
C ARG A 223 12.39 27.82 3.81
N ASP A 224 13.34 26.89 3.61
CA ASP A 224 14.58 27.23 2.87
C ASP A 224 15.04 26.23 1.79
N GLN A 225 14.59 24.96 1.74
CA GLN A 225 15.13 23.93 0.82
C GLN A 225 14.06 22.89 0.34
N ASP A 226 12.92 23.36 -0.16
CA ASP A 226 11.74 22.53 -0.49
C ASP A 226 11.96 21.39 -1.52
N TRP A 227 13.01 21.48 -2.34
CA TRP A 227 13.25 20.53 -3.44
C TRP A 227 14.19 19.37 -3.06
N ASP A 228 15.02 19.52 -2.04
CA ASP A 228 16.14 18.60 -1.76
C ASP A 228 15.71 17.33 -1.01
N HIS A 229 14.54 17.34 -0.37
CA HIS A 229 14.08 16.25 0.49
C HIS A 229 13.02 15.33 -0.15
N GLY A 230 12.64 15.58 -1.41
CA GLY A 230 11.73 14.69 -2.15
C GLY A 230 10.28 14.61 -1.64
N ILE A 231 9.89 15.40 -0.63
CA ILE A 231 8.50 15.42 -0.12
C ILE A 231 7.50 15.87 -1.21
N TRP A 232 7.93 16.76 -2.10
CA TRP A 232 7.12 17.17 -3.26
C TRP A 232 6.72 15.96 -4.11
N PHE A 233 7.61 14.97 -4.27
CA PHE A 233 7.34 13.76 -5.05
C PHE A 233 6.26 12.92 -4.39
N ALA A 234 6.32 12.74 -3.06
CA ALA A 234 5.27 12.02 -2.33
C ALA A 234 3.90 12.66 -2.53
N ILE A 235 3.81 14.00 -2.41
CA ILE A 235 2.56 14.73 -2.60
C ILE A 235 2.04 14.58 -4.03
N ARG A 236 2.94 14.65 -5.03
CA ARG A 236 2.57 14.47 -6.44
C ARG A 236 2.14 13.05 -6.79
N ALA A 237 2.71 12.05 -6.11
CA ALA A 237 2.36 10.65 -6.29
C ALA A 237 1.04 10.26 -5.60
N ALA A 238 0.57 11.07 -4.65
CA ALA A 238 -0.64 10.80 -3.87
C ALA A 238 -1.93 11.01 -4.70
N ASP A 239 -2.87 10.07 -4.58
CA ASP A 239 -4.24 10.28 -5.02
C ASP A 239 -5.02 11.14 -4.01
N ARG A 240 -4.63 11.08 -2.73
CA ARG A 240 -5.10 11.98 -1.67
C ARG A 240 -3.93 12.43 -0.81
N HIS A 241 -3.71 13.74 -0.70
CA HIS A 241 -2.78 14.34 0.26
C HIS A 241 -3.55 15.04 1.37
N ILE A 242 -3.14 14.82 2.62
CA ILE A 242 -3.73 15.42 3.82
C ILE A 242 -2.61 16.03 4.65
N GLU A 243 -2.71 17.33 4.92
CA GLU A 243 -1.85 18.00 5.90
C GLU A 243 -2.57 18.00 7.25
N LEU A 244 -1.92 17.44 8.28
CA LEU A 244 -2.47 17.49 9.62
C LEU A 244 -2.40 18.92 10.17
N PRO A 245 -3.40 19.35 10.96
CA PRO A 245 -3.39 20.66 11.61
C PRO A 245 -2.31 20.73 12.70
N ASP A 246 -1.70 21.91 12.86
CA ASP A 246 -0.75 22.20 13.95
C ASP A 246 -1.53 22.60 15.20
N HIS A 247 -1.68 21.66 16.13
CA HIS A 247 -2.29 21.93 17.44
C HIS A 247 -1.19 22.06 18.50
N PRO A 248 -1.09 23.20 19.21
CA PRO A 248 -0.11 23.38 20.27
C PRO A 248 -0.24 22.28 21.34
N GLY A 249 0.88 21.62 21.65
CA GLY A 249 0.93 20.57 22.68
C GLY A 249 0.51 19.17 22.22
N SER A 250 0.17 18.97 20.94
CA SER A 250 -0.08 17.60 20.43
C SER A 250 1.16 16.73 20.54
N SER A 251 0.99 15.56 21.15
CA SER A 251 2.04 14.53 21.17
C SER A 251 2.14 13.85 19.80
N GLN A 252 3.24 13.11 19.56
CA GLN A 252 3.35 12.24 18.38
C GLN A 252 2.21 11.21 18.32
N SER A 253 1.71 10.75 19.48
CA SER A 253 0.57 9.84 19.58
C SER A 253 -0.72 10.46 19.05
N ASP A 254 -0.96 11.74 19.35
CA ASP A 254 -2.18 12.43 18.93
C ASP A 254 -2.17 12.67 17.42
N LEU A 255 -1.03 13.10 16.87
CA LEU A 255 -0.84 13.26 15.42
C LEU A 255 -1.04 11.94 14.67
N TRP A 256 -0.51 10.85 15.23
CA TRP A 256 -0.67 9.52 14.67
C TRP A 256 -2.13 9.04 14.66
N ARG A 257 -2.87 9.28 15.75
CA ARG A 257 -4.31 8.96 15.81
C ARG A 257 -5.11 9.78 14.81
N SER A 258 -4.77 11.06 14.68
CA SER A 258 -5.36 11.95 13.68
C SER A 258 -5.10 11.44 12.26
N ALA A 259 -3.87 11.02 11.95
CA ALA A 259 -3.53 10.40 10.66
C ALA A 259 -4.40 9.16 10.38
N HIS A 260 -4.63 8.29 11.37
CA HIS A 260 -5.48 7.11 11.21
C HIS A 260 -6.94 7.46 10.95
N ALA A 261 -7.48 8.45 11.66
CA ALA A 261 -8.85 8.90 11.44
C ALA A 261 -9.02 9.47 10.01
N HIS A 262 -8.04 10.25 9.54
CA HIS A 262 -8.03 10.78 8.18
C HIS A 262 -7.93 9.67 7.12
N ALA A 263 -7.02 8.71 7.30
CA ALA A 263 -6.91 7.55 6.42
C ALA A 263 -8.22 6.73 6.38
N ALA A 264 -8.82 6.47 7.54
CA ALA A 264 -10.10 5.77 7.67
C ALA A 264 -11.23 6.47 6.91
N SER A 265 -11.26 7.80 6.96
CA SER A 265 -12.24 8.60 6.21
C SER A 265 -12.09 8.43 4.70
N VAL A 266 -10.86 8.47 4.18
CA VAL A 266 -10.60 8.29 2.74
C VAL A 266 -10.87 6.85 2.31
N ILE A 267 -10.48 5.86 3.13
CA ILE A 267 -10.75 4.45 2.83
C ILE A 267 -12.25 4.17 2.79
N SER A 268 -13.02 4.68 3.75
CA SER A 268 -14.48 4.50 3.75
C SER A 268 -15.17 5.24 2.59
N GLU A 269 -14.66 6.39 2.16
CA GLU A 269 -15.12 7.06 0.93
C GLU A 269 -14.86 6.18 -0.31
N TRP A 270 -13.66 5.61 -0.41
CA TRP A 270 -13.25 4.78 -1.55
C TRP A 270 -13.84 3.37 -1.55
N TYR A 271 -14.14 2.83 -0.37
CA TYR A 271 -14.63 1.49 -0.11
C TYR A 271 -15.75 1.53 0.94
N PRO A 272 -16.97 1.95 0.59
CA PRO A 272 -18.05 2.14 1.56
C PRO A 272 -18.40 0.90 2.40
N HIS A 273 -18.22 -0.30 1.87
CA HIS A 273 -18.43 -1.58 2.56
C HIS A 273 -17.43 -1.86 3.69
N SER A 274 -16.36 -1.08 3.80
CA SER A 274 -15.38 -1.17 4.89
C SER A 274 -15.94 -0.70 6.23
N LEU A 275 -16.98 0.15 6.23
CA LEU A 275 -17.62 0.63 7.44
C LEU A 275 -18.43 -0.48 8.11
N THR A 276 -18.16 -0.76 9.38
CA THR A 276 -19.09 -1.55 10.20
C THR A 276 -20.37 -0.76 10.44
N PRO A 277 -21.55 -1.38 10.27
CA PRO A 277 -22.80 -0.76 10.69
C PRO A 277 -22.75 -0.46 12.20
N PRO A 278 -23.44 0.59 12.68
CA PRO A 278 -23.56 0.84 14.10
C PRO A 278 -24.12 -0.41 14.81
N PRO A 279 -23.73 -0.69 16.06
CA PRO A 279 -24.38 -1.75 16.82
C PRO A 279 -25.88 -1.49 16.78
N SER A 280 -26.66 -2.50 16.35
CA SER A 280 -28.11 -2.48 16.49
C SER A 280 -28.40 -2.12 17.93
N ALA A 281 -29.17 -1.06 18.17
CA ALA A 281 -29.73 -0.83 19.48
C ALA A 281 -30.48 -2.12 19.83
N ALA A 282 -29.99 -2.85 20.83
CA ALA A 282 -30.65 -4.06 21.28
C ALA A 282 -32.05 -3.68 21.78
N GLU A 283 -33.07 -4.30 21.20
CA GLU A 283 -34.41 -4.43 21.80
C GLU A 283 -34.32 -5.25 23.10
#